data_AF-A0A8A1M722-F1
#
_entry.id   AF-A0A8A1M722-F1
#
_cell.length_a   1.000
_cell.length_b   1.000
_cell.length_c   1.000
_cell.angle_alpha   90.00
_cell.angle_beta   90.00
_cell.angle_gamma   90.00
#
_symmetry.space_group_name_H-M   'P 1'
#
loop_
_entity.id
_entity.type
_entity.pdbx_description
1 polymer ?
#
loop_
_entity_poly.entity_id
_entity_poly.type
_entity_poly.pdbx_seq_one_letter_code
_entity_poly.pdbx_strand_id
1 'polypeptide(L)'
;MSQLAVATKANNAFLLPTLLAVNHVKQTLPGTDITVVFEDVESIGSQGAKLELKTDDGKTIYDDDILKHLENIYAPLQAGDKEQVDEWVKRSVALRPLDFKALDKPMKELDSHLTLRSHIVGYSLTLADIAVWGTLRGNRIAISSIRKAATTTNRWFAFIEAAYPWVNIAVAELSASSQKRKAAASAAGGSYNIGLQNVENGVVTRFPPEPSGYLHIGHAKAALLNDYFAHEQYKGTMICRFDDTNPSKENQEFEDAIKHDLSLLGIYPDKTSFSSDYFQEMYEYCVKIISDGSDAG
;
A
#
# COMPACT_ATOMS: atom_id res chain seq x y z
N MET A 1 13.12 25.66 -18.91
CA MET A 1 12.20 25.22 -17.85
C MET A 1 12.63 23.85 -17.41
N SER A 2 13.03 23.71 -16.15
CA SER A 2 13.39 22.40 -15.60
C SER A 2 12.11 21.64 -15.26
N GLN A 3 12.11 20.31 -15.41
CA GLN A 3 10.96 19.46 -15.16
C GLN A 3 11.37 18.32 -14.23
N LEU A 4 10.72 18.22 -13.07
CA LEU A 4 10.84 17.10 -12.15
C LEU A 4 9.68 16.13 -12.36
N ALA A 5 9.94 14.97 -12.91
CA ALA A 5 9.00 13.87 -12.98
C ALA A 5 9.07 13.00 -11.72
N VAL A 6 7.91 12.53 -11.24
CA VAL A 6 7.75 11.81 -9.96
C VAL A 6 6.92 10.54 -10.15
N ALA A 7 7.51 9.38 -9.86
CA ALA A 7 6.83 8.08 -9.94
C ALA A 7 5.95 7.86 -8.72
N THR A 8 4.64 8.12 -8.83
CA THR A 8 3.74 8.19 -7.66
C THR A 8 3.40 6.83 -7.04
N LYS A 9 3.78 5.71 -7.66
CA LYS A 9 3.65 4.37 -7.04
C LYS A 9 4.87 3.96 -6.24
N ALA A 10 5.98 4.71 -6.34
CA ALA A 10 7.17 4.44 -5.56
C ALA A 10 6.97 4.75 -4.06
N ASN A 11 7.88 4.25 -3.22
CA ASN A 11 7.87 4.56 -1.79
C ASN A 11 8.11 6.07 -1.57
N ASN A 12 7.16 6.74 -0.91
CA ASN A 12 7.22 8.18 -0.65
C ASN A 12 8.48 8.63 0.11
N ALA A 13 9.15 7.75 0.85
CA ALA A 13 10.42 8.03 1.50
C ALA A 13 11.56 8.37 0.50
N PHE A 14 11.42 7.98 -0.77
CA PHE A 14 12.31 8.39 -1.87
C PHE A 14 11.89 9.70 -2.53
N LEU A 15 10.58 10.01 -2.52
CA LEU A 15 10.01 11.11 -3.30
C LEU A 15 10.00 12.43 -2.53
N LEU A 16 9.56 12.37 -1.26
CA LEU A 16 9.29 13.56 -0.46
C LEU A 16 10.53 14.44 -0.22
N PRO A 17 11.74 13.93 0.05
CA PRO A 17 12.92 14.77 0.21
C PRO A 17 13.12 15.78 -0.93
N THR A 18 13.09 15.29 -2.17
CA THR A 18 13.29 16.11 -3.39
C THR A 18 12.11 17.04 -3.64
N LEU A 19 10.88 16.54 -3.46
CA LEU A 19 9.67 17.37 -3.61
C LEU A 19 9.66 18.55 -2.63
N LEU A 20 10.02 18.30 -1.37
CA LEU A 20 10.10 19.33 -0.35
C LEU A 20 11.23 20.32 -0.64
N ALA A 21 12.39 19.86 -1.14
CA ALA A 21 13.48 20.74 -1.55
C ALA A 21 13.04 21.67 -2.69
N VAL A 22 12.37 21.15 -3.73
CA VAL A 22 11.84 21.97 -4.83
C VAL A 22 10.80 22.98 -4.32
N ASN A 23 9.88 22.56 -3.45
CA ASN A 23 8.89 23.46 -2.87
C ASN A 23 9.52 24.54 -1.99
N HIS A 24 10.56 24.21 -1.22
CA HIS A 24 11.30 25.20 -0.45
C HIS A 24 11.94 26.26 -1.36
N VAL A 25 12.64 25.82 -2.42
CA VAL A 25 13.25 26.73 -3.40
C VAL A 25 12.22 27.64 -4.04
N LYS A 26 11.07 27.11 -4.49
CA LYS A 26 10.00 27.90 -5.11
C LYS A 26 9.43 28.98 -4.19
N GLN A 27 9.35 28.69 -2.89
CA GLN A 27 8.83 29.64 -1.91
C GLN A 27 9.83 30.74 -1.57
N THR A 28 11.11 30.41 -1.50
CA THR A 28 12.16 31.38 -1.16
C THR A 28 12.62 32.19 -2.36
N LEU A 29 12.53 31.63 -3.58
CA LEU A 29 12.92 32.28 -4.84
C LEU A 29 11.73 32.26 -5.83
N PRO A 30 10.77 33.19 -5.68
CA PRO A 30 9.66 33.34 -6.61
C PRO A 30 10.19 33.67 -8.02
N GLY A 31 10.00 32.76 -8.98
CA GLY A 31 10.60 32.83 -10.31
C GLY A 31 11.42 31.59 -10.67
N THR A 32 11.65 30.68 -9.73
CA THR A 32 12.25 29.38 -10.04
C THR A 32 11.32 28.53 -10.89
N ASP A 33 11.74 28.24 -12.11
CA ASP A 33 10.94 27.55 -13.13
C ASP A 33 11.22 26.03 -13.15
N ILE A 34 10.83 25.35 -12.05
CA ILE A 34 10.83 23.88 -11.97
C ILE A 34 9.38 23.39 -12.00
N THR A 35 8.95 22.79 -13.09
CA THR A 35 7.61 22.17 -13.16
C THR A 35 7.67 20.76 -12.55
N VAL A 36 6.73 20.42 -11.67
CA VAL A 36 6.62 19.07 -11.09
C VAL A 36 5.51 18.32 -11.83
N VAL A 37 5.85 17.14 -12.36
CA VAL A 37 4.93 16.27 -13.07
C VAL A 37 4.83 14.94 -12.34
N PHE A 38 3.61 14.54 -12.02
CA PHE A 38 3.31 13.29 -11.34
C PHE A 38 2.91 12.24 -12.37
N GLU A 39 3.62 11.11 -12.38
CA GLU A 39 3.36 9.98 -13.27
C GLU A 39 2.93 8.76 -12.45
N ASP A 40 1.80 8.13 -12.83
CA ASP A 40 1.25 6.97 -12.11
C ASP A 40 1.97 5.66 -12.45
N VAL A 41 3.28 5.66 -12.22
CA VAL A 41 4.22 4.58 -12.51
C VAL A 41 5.04 4.23 -11.26
N GLU A 42 5.58 3.01 -11.22
CA GLU A 42 6.49 2.58 -10.14
C GLU A 42 7.91 3.14 -10.32
N SER A 43 8.28 3.44 -11.56
CA SER A 43 9.55 4.04 -11.90
C SER A 43 9.47 4.87 -13.18
N ILE A 44 10.41 5.80 -13.34
CA ILE A 44 10.58 6.70 -14.48
C ILE A 44 11.81 6.28 -15.27
N GLY A 45 11.71 6.42 -16.60
CA GLY A 45 12.79 6.10 -17.52
C GLY A 45 13.11 4.60 -17.55
N SER A 46 14.23 4.25 -18.18
CA SER A 46 14.61 2.86 -18.43
C SER A 46 15.43 2.23 -17.29
N GLN A 47 15.78 2.99 -16.24
CA GLN A 47 16.70 2.55 -15.17
C GLN A 47 16.02 2.24 -13.84
N GLY A 48 14.68 2.27 -13.76
CA GLY A 48 13.99 2.03 -12.50
C GLY A 48 14.12 3.17 -11.49
N ALA A 49 14.35 4.40 -11.95
CA ALA A 49 14.44 5.60 -11.11
C ALA A 49 13.05 5.96 -10.55
N LYS A 50 12.98 6.61 -9.38
CA LYS A 50 11.72 7.09 -8.79
C LYS A 50 11.48 8.57 -9.08
N LEU A 51 12.56 9.30 -9.33
CA LEU A 51 12.57 10.71 -9.68
C LEU A 51 13.47 10.95 -10.88
N GLU A 52 13.05 11.84 -11.77
CA GLU A 52 13.84 12.31 -12.91
C GLU A 52 13.74 13.83 -13.00
N LEU A 53 14.88 14.52 -12.96
CA LEU A 53 14.96 15.96 -13.22
C LEU A 53 15.58 16.17 -14.60
N LYS A 54 14.82 16.77 -15.52
CA LYS A 54 15.34 17.35 -16.76
C LYS A 54 15.62 18.82 -16.52
N THR A 55 16.87 19.23 -16.68
CA THR A 55 17.29 20.62 -16.55
C THR A 55 17.10 21.36 -17.88
N ASP A 56 17.12 22.69 -17.82
CA ASP A 56 17.02 23.57 -18.98
C ASP A 56 18.18 23.42 -19.98
N ASP A 57 19.37 23.06 -19.50
CA ASP A 57 20.55 22.72 -20.32
C ASP A 57 20.48 21.33 -20.98
N GLY A 58 19.38 20.59 -20.79
CA GLY A 58 19.15 19.27 -21.41
C GLY A 58 19.75 18.09 -20.66
N LYS A 59 20.36 18.31 -19.49
CA LYS A 59 20.85 17.21 -18.63
C LYS A 59 19.68 16.50 -17.94
N THR A 60 19.84 15.20 -17.72
CA THR A 60 18.89 14.38 -16.95
C THR A 60 19.58 13.82 -15.72
N ILE A 61 18.95 13.97 -14.55
CA ILE A 61 19.48 13.59 -13.24
C ILE A 61 18.42 12.75 -12.53
N TYR A 62 18.83 11.71 -11.81
CA TYR A 62 17.92 10.74 -11.21
C TYR A 62 18.08 10.64 -9.69
N ASP A 63 16.98 10.31 -9.02
CA ASP A 63 16.93 9.94 -7.60
C ASP A 63 17.75 10.89 -6.68
N ASP A 64 18.70 10.35 -5.90
CA ASP A 64 19.41 11.08 -4.85
C ASP A 64 20.35 12.17 -5.39
N ASP A 65 20.82 12.01 -6.63
CA ASP A 65 21.69 12.99 -7.28
C ASP A 65 20.95 14.30 -7.57
N ILE A 66 19.62 14.26 -7.62
CA ILE A 66 18.78 15.46 -7.81
C ILE A 66 18.93 16.38 -6.60
N LEU A 67 18.86 15.87 -5.37
CA LEU A 67 18.99 16.70 -4.17
C LEU A 67 20.33 17.43 -4.14
N LYS A 68 21.42 16.70 -4.43
CA LYS A 68 22.77 17.27 -4.50
C LYS A 68 22.88 18.32 -5.62
N HIS A 69 22.25 18.08 -6.75
CA HIS A 69 22.22 19.05 -7.84
C HIS A 69 21.47 20.33 -7.44
N LEU A 70 20.28 20.20 -6.84
CA LEU A 70 19.48 21.33 -6.36
C LEU A 70 20.25 22.13 -5.30
N GLU A 71 20.90 21.47 -4.35
CA GLU A 71 21.73 22.12 -3.33
C GLU A 71 22.86 22.96 -3.93
N ASN A 72 23.54 22.46 -4.97
CA ASN A 72 24.65 23.19 -5.58
C ASN A 72 24.21 24.43 -6.38
N ILE A 73 22.95 24.50 -6.79
CA ILE A 73 22.43 25.60 -7.63
C ILE A 73 21.65 26.62 -6.82
N TYR A 74 20.85 26.18 -5.86
CA TYR A 74 19.90 27.06 -5.17
C TYR A 74 20.40 27.44 -3.78
N ALA A 75 20.72 28.71 -3.61
CA ALA A 75 21.17 29.30 -2.33
C ALA A 75 20.27 28.97 -1.12
N PRO A 76 18.92 28.89 -1.23
CA PRO A 76 18.07 28.48 -0.09
C PRO A 76 18.38 27.09 0.49
N LEU A 77 18.96 26.19 -0.31
CA LEU A 77 19.33 24.85 0.15
C LEU A 77 20.74 24.78 0.74
N GLN A 78 21.52 25.87 0.65
CA GLN A 78 22.92 25.95 1.10
C GLN A 78 23.05 26.52 2.52
N ALA A 79 21.96 26.60 3.27
CA ALA A 79 21.97 27.07 4.64
C ALA A 79 22.62 26.05 5.60
N GLY A 80 23.44 26.54 6.53
CA GLY A 80 24.11 25.72 7.55
C GLY A 80 25.53 25.31 7.16
N ASP A 81 26.12 24.46 8.00
CA ASP A 81 27.45 23.89 7.76
C ASP A 81 27.35 22.79 6.69
N LYS A 82 27.98 23.00 5.53
CA LYS A 82 27.81 22.14 4.35
C LYS A 82 28.19 20.69 4.62
N GLU A 83 29.30 20.45 5.31
CA GLU A 83 29.76 19.08 5.58
C GLU A 83 28.77 18.32 6.47
N GLN A 84 28.26 18.95 7.52
CA GLN A 84 27.22 18.37 8.37
C GLN A 84 25.90 18.17 7.63
N VAL A 85 25.50 19.11 6.77
CA VAL A 85 24.28 18.98 5.96
C VAL A 85 24.40 17.79 5.01
N ASP A 86 25.50 17.71 4.26
CA ASP A 86 25.81 16.60 3.34
C ASP A 86 25.82 15.25 4.07
N GLU A 87 26.36 15.19 5.29
CA GLU A 87 26.35 13.99 6.12
C GLU A 87 24.92 13.55 6.44
N TRP A 88 24.07 14.47 6.92
CA TRP A 88 22.70 14.13 7.31
C TRP A 88 21.80 13.81 6.11
N VAL A 89 22.02 14.44 4.95
CA VAL A 89 21.36 14.06 3.70
C VAL A 89 21.71 12.62 3.34
N LYS A 90 22.98 12.22 3.42
CA LYS A 90 23.39 10.82 3.20
C LYS A 90 22.78 9.87 4.23
N ARG A 91 22.77 10.24 5.52
CA ARG A 91 22.19 9.42 6.59
C ARG A 91 20.69 9.24 6.45
N SER A 92 19.98 10.18 5.81
CA SER A 92 18.55 10.05 5.53
C SER A 92 18.22 8.79 4.71
N VAL A 93 19.13 8.32 3.85
CA VAL A 93 18.94 7.09 3.04
C VAL A 93 18.68 5.86 3.93
N ALA A 94 19.32 5.78 5.09
CA ALA A 94 19.12 4.69 6.05
C ALA A 94 17.74 4.70 6.73
N LEU A 95 16.95 5.77 6.56
CA LEU A 95 15.59 5.90 7.08
C LEU A 95 14.51 5.48 6.06
N ARG A 96 14.90 5.05 4.86
CA ARG A 96 13.99 4.59 3.79
C ARG A 96 13.42 3.17 3.94
N PRO A 97 14.16 2.18 4.48
CA PRO A 97 13.68 0.81 4.57
C PRO A 97 12.35 0.73 5.31
N LEU A 98 11.45 -0.09 4.79
CA LEU A 98 10.17 -0.42 5.43
C LEU A 98 10.37 -1.64 6.33
N ASP A 99 11.33 -1.56 7.25
CA ASP A 99 11.67 -2.61 8.20
C ASP A 99 12.01 -2.02 9.57
N PHE A 100 11.35 -2.49 10.63
CA PHE A 100 11.53 -1.95 11.98
C PHE A 100 12.96 -2.16 12.51
N LYS A 101 13.59 -3.30 12.20
CA LYS A 101 14.92 -3.63 12.70
C LYS A 101 15.99 -2.78 12.03
N ALA A 102 15.87 -2.55 10.72
CA ALA A 102 16.73 -1.68 9.95
C ALA A 102 16.63 -0.21 10.41
N LEU A 103 15.45 0.22 10.87
CA LEU A 103 15.22 1.57 11.37
C LEU A 103 15.71 1.82 12.81
N ASP A 104 15.91 0.78 13.62
CA ASP A 104 16.24 0.93 15.05
C ASP A 104 17.49 1.79 15.29
N LYS A 105 18.60 1.45 14.62
CA LYS A 105 19.87 2.18 14.73
C LYS A 105 19.77 3.63 14.23
N PRO A 106 19.38 3.92 12.98
CA PRO A 106 19.37 5.30 12.48
C PRO A 106 18.34 6.18 13.22
N MET A 107 17.23 5.62 13.71
CA MET A 107 16.28 6.38 14.54
C MET A 107 16.86 6.75 15.91
N LYS A 108 17.58 5.83 16.58
CA LYS A 108 18.25 6.14 17.87
C LYS A 108 19.34 7.19 17.73
N GLU A 109 20.11 7.13 16.64
CA GLU A 109 21.15 8.12 16.39
C GLU A 109 20.56 9.50 16.07
N LEU A 110 19.45 9.56 15.31
CA LEU A 110 18.72 10.81 15.08
C LEU A 110 18.17 11.38 16.38
N ASP A 111 17.53 10.55 17.21
CA ASP A 111 16.96 10.99 18.48
C ASP A 111 18.03 11.56 19.42
N SER A 112 19.17 10.86 19.51
CA SER A 112 20.33 11.30 20.29
C SER A 112 20.89 12.63 19.79
N HIS A 113 21.00 12.80 18.47
CA HIS A 113 21.49 14.04 17.87
C HIS A 113 20.57 15.24 18.17
N LEU A 114 19.26 15.00 18.20
CA LEU A 114 18.26 16.05 18.42
C LEU A 114 18.10 16.47 19.88
N THR A 115 18.71 15.77 20.84
CA THR A 115 18.55 15.99 22.30
C THR A 115 18.60 17.48 22.70
N LEU A 116 19.55 18.24 22.14
CA LEU A 116 19.77 19.65 22.47
C LEU A 116 19.62 20.58 21.24
N ARG A 117 18.90 20.14 20.18
CA ARG A 117 18.84 20.85 18.90
C ARG A 117 17.42 21.03 18.39
N SER A 118 17.07 22.21 17.90
CA SER A 118 15.77 22.47 17.27
C SER A 118 15.77 22.22 15.76
N HIS A 119 16.95 22.20 15.14
CA HIS A 119 17.20 21.86 13.74
C HIS A 119 18.34 20.84 13.69
N ILE A 120 18.40 20.02 12.64
CA ILE A 120 19.45 18.99 12.53
C ILE A 120 20.83 19.63 12.44
N VAL A 121 20.97 20.71 11.66
CA VAL A 121 22.21 21.48 11.54
C VAL A 121 21.93 22.96 11.78
N GLY A 122 22.68 23.59 12.69
CA GLY A 122 22.56 25.02 12.98
C GLY A 122 21.27 25.40 13.73
N TYR A 123 20.71 26.57 13.39
CA TYR A 123 19.60 27.22 14.10
C TYR A 123 18.43 27.61 13.18
N SER A 124 18.45 27.15 11.94
CA SER A 124 17.44 27.43 10.92
C SER A 124 17.18 26.18 10.09
N LEU A 125 16.11 26.19 9.29
CA LEU A 125 15.85 25.08 8.36
C LEU A 125 17.02 24.91 7.39
N THR A 126 17.51 23.68 7.28
CA THR A 126 18.55 23.28 6.32
C THR A 126 18.05 22.16 5.43
N LEU A 127 18.80 21.83 4.37
CA LEU A 127 18.50 20.66 3.54
C LEU A 127 18.52 19.35 4.35
N ALA A 128 19.31 19.27 5.43
CA ALA A 128 19.32 18.12 6.33
C ALA A 128 17.93 17.91 6.98
N ASP A 129 17.31 18.97 7.50
CA ASP A 129 15.96 18.89 8.06
C ASP A 129 14.95 18.45 7.00
N ILE A 130 15.00 19.04 5.81
CA ILE A 130 14.11 18.72 4.69
C ILE A 130 14.24 17.25 4.28
N ALA A 131 15.47 16.76 4.11
CA ALA A 131 15.73 15.40 3.66
C ALA A 131 15.31 14.36 4.70
N VAL A 132 15.68 14.55 5.97
CA VAL A 132 15.34 13.63 7.05
C VAL A 132 13.82 13.66 7.32
N TRP A 133 13.22 14.85 7.40
CA TRP A 133 11.78 14.97 7.66
C TRP A 133 10.96 14.35 6.53
N GLY A 134 11.33 14.66 5.27
CA GLY A 134 10.68 14.08 4.09
C GLY A 134 10.77 12.56 4.04
N THR A 135 11.95 12.01 4.36
CA THR A 135 12.15 10.56 4.37
C THR A 135 11.28 9.90 5.45
N LEU A 136 11.27 10.44 6.68
CA LEU A 136 10.47 9.91 7.78
C LEU A 136 8.97 10.04 7.53
N ARG A 137 8.52 11.18 6.99
CA ARG A 137 7.10 11.40 6.65
C ARG A 137 6.61 10.44 5.58
N GLY A 138 7.48 10.11 4.63
CA GLY A 138 7.21 9.17 3.53
C GLY A 138 7.30 7.69 3.95
N ASN A 139 8.04 7.39 5.02
CA ASN A 139 8.15 6.04 5.54
C ASN A 139 6.95 5.69 6.44
N ARG A 140 6.04 4.85 5.91
CA ARG A 140 4.82 4.42 6.61
C ARG A 140 5.05 3.70 7.94
N ILE A 141 6.22 3.09 8.13
CA ILE A 141 6.59 2.42 9.39
C ILE A 141 7.08 3.46 10.39
N ALA A 142 8.04 4.30 9.98
CA ALA A 142 8.65 5.30 10.85
C ALA A 142 7.61 6.31 11.37
N ILE A 143 6.71 6.80 10.51
CA ILE A 143 5.74 7.84 10.89
C ILE A 143 4.80 7.41 12.01
N SER A 144 4.37 6.13 12.01
CA SER A 144 3.52 5.61 13.10
C SER A 144 4.27 5.57 14.42
N SER A 145 5.54 5.18 14.40
CA SER A 145 6.38 5.10 15.59
C SER A 145 6.67 6.49 16.15
N ILE A 146 7.03 7.45 15.29
CA ILE A 146 7.29 8.84 15.67
C ILE A 146 6.06 9.45 16.35
N ARG A 147 4.86 9.29 15.78
CA ARG A 147 3.64 9.91 16.32
C ARG A 147 3.17 9.33 17.65
N LYS A 148 3.54 8.09 17.96
CA LYS A 148 3.17 7.42 19.22
C LYS A 148 4.19 7.62 20.33
N ALA A 149 5.44 7.90 19.98
CA ALA A 149 6.53 8.00 20.94
C ALA A 149 6.73 9.46 21.38
N ALA A 150 6.86 9.69 22.69
CA ALA A 150 7.22 11.00 23.25
C ALA A 150 8.76 11.19 23.23
N THR A 151 9.35 11.14 22.03
CA THR A 151 10.81 11.23 21.83
C THR A 151 11.25 12.60 21.33
N THR A 152 12.56 12.87 21.35
CA THR A 152 13.09 14.13 20.83
C THR A 152 12.85 14.26 19.31
N THR A 153 12.87 13.13 18.61
CA THR A 153 12.51 13.04 17.19
C THR A 153 11.05 13.45 16.97
N ASN A 154 10.12 13.00 17.81
CA ASN A 154 8.72 13.44 17.73
C ASN A 154 8.59 14.95 17.92
N ARG A 155 9.27 15.51 18.95
CA ARG A 155 9.29 16.96 19.21
C ARG A 155 9.80 17.74 17.99
N TRP A 156 10.95 17.37 17.44
CA TRP A 156 11.52 18.02 16.25
C TRP A 156 10.60 17.87 15.04
N PHE A 157 10.04 16.67 14.81
CA PHE A 157 9.16 16.40 13.69
C PHE A 157 7.90 17.27 13.71
N ALA A 158 7.26 17.39 14.88
CA ALA A 158 6.10 18.25 15.11
C ALA A 158 6.46 19.74 15.02
N PHE A 159 7.65 20.12 15.51
CA PHE A 159 8.16 21.48 15.37
C PHE A 159 8.33 21.88 13.89
N ILE A 160 8.91 21.03 13.05
CA ILE A 160 9.03 21.29 11.61
C ILE A 160 7.65 21.45 10.96
N GLU A 161 6.68 20.59 11.28
CA GLU A 161 5.29 20.71 10.78
C GLU A 161 4.64 22.04 11.18
N ALA A 162 4.89 22.53 12.40
CA ALA A 162 4.31 23.75 12.92
C ALA A 162 5.02 25.02 12.39
N ALA A 163 6.35 25.01 12.35
CA ALA A 163 7.16 26.14 11.92
C ALA A 163 7.13 26.35 10.39
N TYR A 164 6.92 25.27 9.63
CA TYR A 164 6.96 25.28 8.17
C TYR A 164 5.71 24.62 7.57
N PRO A 165 4.51 25.24 7.67
CA PRO A 165 3.24 24.61 7.27
C PRO A 165 3.20 24.10 5.82
N TRP A 166 4.04 24.65 4.95
CA TRP A 166 4.18 24.22 3.56
C TRP A 166 4.63 22.77 3.40
N VAL A 167 5.32 22.17 4.38
CA VAL A 167 5.71 20.76 4.30
C VAL A 167 4.48 19.86 4.23
N ASN A 168 3.39 20.24 4.92
CA ASN A 168 2.12 19.51 4.88
C ASN A 168 1.39 19.72 3.54
N ILE A 169 1.51 20.90 2.95
CA ILE A 169 0.95 21.19 1.61
C ILE A 169 1.63 20.30 0.57
N ALA A 170 2.96 20.21 0.57
CA ALA A 170 3.71 19.36 -0.35
C ALA A 170 3.33 17.87 -0.22
N VAL A 171 3.13 17.38 1.02
CA VAL A 171 2.66 16.01 1.27
C VAL A 171 1.23 15.80 0.76
N ALA A 172 0.36 16.80 0.90
CA ALA A 172 -1.01 16.75 0.41
C ALA A 172 -1.06 16.71 -1.13
N GLU A 173 -0.21 17.47 -1.82
CA GLU A 173 -0.08 17.44 -3.28
C GLU A 173 0.33 16.05 -3.79
N LEU A 174 1.35 15.44 -3.17
CA LEU A 174 1.74 14.06 -3.49
C LEU A 174 0.62 13.05 -3.17
N SER A 175 -0.16 13.29 -2.11
CA SER A 175 -1.26 12.41 -1.74
C SER A 175 -2.46 12.56 -2.67
N ALA A 176 -2.70 13.75 -3.21
CA ALA A 176 -3.81 14.05 -4.11
C ALA A 176 -3.69 13.29 -5.45
N SER A 177 -2.48 13.11 -5.97
CA SER A 177 -2.24 12.26 -7.14
C SER A 177 -2.63 10.79 -6.87
N SER A 178 -2.29 10.28 -5.69
CA SER A 178 -2.69 8.95 -5.22
C SER A 178 -4.20 8.79 -4.96
N GLN A 179 -4.90 9.87 -4.57
CA GLN A 179 -6.35 9.86 -4.35
C GLN A 179 -7.13 9.89 -5.67
N LYS A 180 -6.66 10.65 -6.68
CA LYS A 180 -7.22 10.60 -8.05
C LYS A 180 -7.21 9.17 -8.60
N ARG A 181 -6.16 8.39 -8.31
CA ARG A 181 -6.10 6.95 -8.61
C ARG A 181 -7.18 6.14 -7.87
N LYS A 182 -7.37 6.33 -6.56
CA LYS A 182 -8.41 5.60 -5.80
C LYS A 182 -9.81 5.94 -6.29
N ALA A 183 -10.07 7.19 -6.64
CA ALA A 183 -11.34 7.61 -7.22
C ALA A 183 -11.57 6.99 -8.61
N ALA A 184 -10.55 7.00 -9.47
CA ALA A 184 -10.61 6.35 -10.80
C ALA A 184 -10.78 4.83 -10.70
N ALA A 185 -10.06 4.17 -9.79
CA ALA A 185 -10.18 2.73 -9.55
C ALA A 185 -11.52 2.35 -8.90
N SER A 186 -12.06 3.17 -7.98
CA SER A 186 -13.38 2.96 -7.39
C SER A 186 -14.50 3.17 -8.40
N ALA A 187 -14.32 4.07 -9.38
CA ALA A 187 -15.25 4.26 -10.49
C ALA A 187 -15.21 3.08 -11.50
N ALA A 188 -14.13 2.31 -11.52
CA ALA A 188 -13.97 1.13 -12.37
C ALA A 188 -14.61 -0.15 -11.78
N GLY A 189 -15.26 -0.07 -10.61
CA GLY A 189 -15.79 -1.25 -9.92
C GLY A 189 -14.69 -2.05 -9.19
N GLY A 190 -15.08 -2.87 -8.22
CA GLY A 190 -14.13 -3.72 -7.49
C GLY A 190 -13.38 -4.65 -8.45
N SER A 191 -12.05 -4.59 -8.47
CA SER A 191 -11.24 -5.51 -9.25
C SER A 191 -11.31 -6.91 -8.61
N TYR A 192 -12.15 -7.78 -9.16
CA TYR A 192 -12.19 -9.20 -8.84
C TYR A 192 -11.09 -10.00 -9.58
N ASN A 193 -10.10 -9.33 -10.18
CA ASN A 193 -8.96 -9.94 -10.88
C ASN A 193 -7.95 -10.57 -9.91
N ILE A 194 -8.39 -11.60 -9.18
CA ILE A 194 -7.49 -12.62 -8.66
C ILE A 194 -7.34 -13.60 -9.83
N GLY A 195 -6.28 -13.44 -10.62
CA GLY A 195 -5.99 -14.35 -11.73
C GLY A 195 -5.80 -15.77 -11.20
N LEU A 196 -6.77 -16.66 -11.45
CA LEU A 196 -6.65 -18.07 -11.11
C LEU A 196 -5.71 -18.73 -12.13
N GLN A 197 -4.83 -19.60 -11.65
CA GLN A 197 -3.90 -20.35 -12.50
C GLN A 197 -4.56 -21.63 -13.02
N ASN A 198 -4.16 -22.12 -14.19
CA ASN A 198 -4.62 -23.39 -14.79
C ASN A 198 -6.14 -23.44 -15.10
N VAL A 199 -6.73 -22.34 -15.57
CA VAL A 199 -8.18 -22.24 -15.89
C VAL A 199 -8.56 -22.71 -17.29
N GLU A 200 -7.66 -23.39 -18.02
CA GLU A 200 -7.84 -23.78 -19.42
C GLU A 200 -9.07 -24.68 -19.67
N ASN A 201 -9.50 -25.42 -18.65
CA ASN A 201 -10.69 -26.30 -18.69
C ASN A 201 -11.91 -25.71 -17.97
N GLY A 202 -11.90 -24.39 -17.70
CA GLY A 202 -12.89 -23.75 -16.83
C GLY A 202 -12.61 -23.98 -15.35
N VAL A 203 -13.39 -23.31 -14.50
CA VAL A 203 -13.30 -23.41 -13.03
C VAL A 203 -14.54 -24.06 -12.44
N VAL A 204 -14.40 -24.70 -11.28
CA VAL A 204 -15.55 -25.15 -10.48
C VAL A 204 -15.50 -24.42 -9.16
N THR A 205 -16.50 -23.58 -8.90
CA THR A 205 -16.64 -22.85 -7.63
C THR A 205 -17.75 -23.49 -6.80
N ARG A 206 -17.75 -23.22 -5.48
CA ARG A 206 -18.70 -23.82 -4.55
C ARG A 206 -19.12 -22.81 -3.51
N PHE A 207 -20.43 -22.60 -3.35
CA PHE A 207 -21.01 -21.84 -2.25
C PHE A 207 -21.57 -22.81 -1.19
N PRO A 208 -20.96 -22.87 0.03
CA PRO A 208 -21.36 -23.72 1.16
C PRO A 208 -22.20 -23.03 2.23
N PRO A 209 -23.50 -22.78 2.01
CA PRO A 209 -24.35 -22.35 3.10
C PRO A 209 -24.67 -23.54 4.02
N GLU A 210 -24.58 -23.32 5.34
CA GLU A 210 -25.16 -24.21 6.34
C GLU A 210 -26.67 -23.91 6.44
N PRO A 211 -27.58 -24.89 6.29
CA PRO A 211 -29.02 -24.66 6.37
C PRO A 211 -29.53 -24.58 7.82
N SER A 212 -28.81 -23.83 8.67
CA SER A 212 -29.14 -23.62 10.09
C SER A 212 -29.54 -22.17 10.42
N GLY A 213 -29.58 -21.29 9.40
CA GLY A 213 -29.96 -19.89 9.55
C GLY A 213 -30.07 -19.15 8.20
N TYR A 214 -30.55 -17.90 8.27
CA TYR A 214 -30.74 -17.04 7.10
C TYR A 214 -29.41 -16.46 6.57
N LEU A 215 -29.35 -16.18 5.27
CA LEU A 215 -28.19 -15.48 4.70
C LEU A 215 -28.08 -14.06 5.24
N HIS A 216 -26.85 -13.54 5.32
CA HIS A 216 -26.58 -12.16 5.66
C HIS A 216 -25.56 -11.58 4.67
N ILE A 217 -25.25 -10.29 4.78
CA ILE A 217 -24.39 -9.58 3.81
C ILE A 217 -23.00 -10.23 3.58
N GLY A 218 -22.49 -10.96 4.58
CA GLY A 218 -21.25 -11.72 4.46
C GLY A 218 -21.39 -12.90 3.49
N HIS A 219 -22.51 -13.62 3.58
CA HIS A 219 -22.86 -14.69 2.65
C HIS A 219 -23.10 -14.17 1.23
N ALA A 220 -23.76 -13.02 1.08
CA ALA A 220 -23.97 -12.39 -0.22
C ALA A 220 -22.64 -12.12 -0.94
N LYS A 221 -21.63 -11.61 -0.23
CA LYS A 221 -20.29 -11.40 -0.80
C LYS A 221 -19.65 -12.71 -1.27
N ALA A 222 -19.74 -13.77 -0.48
CA ALA A 222 -19.17 -15.07 -0.83
C ALA A 222 -19.89 -15.70 -2.04
N ALA A 223 -21.23 -15.63 -2.07
CA ALA A 223 -22.03 -16.12 -3.18
C ALA A 223 -21.71 -15.39 -4.48
N LEU A 224 -21.74 -14.04 -4.47
CA LEU A 224 -21.42 -13.19 -5.63
C LEU A 224 -20.00 -13.43 -6.15
N LEU A 225 -19.03 -13.68 -5.26
CA LEU A 225 -17.65 -13.95 -5.68
C LEU A 225 -17.52 -15.30 -6.38
N ASN A 226 -18.18 -16.34 -5.86
CA ASN A 226 -18.16 -17.67 -6.47
C ASN A 226 -18.87 -17.66 -7.83
N ASP A 227 -19.97 -16.94 -7.95
CA ASP A 227 -20.74 -16.74 -9.19
C ASP A 227 -19.93 -15.97 -10.23
N TYR A 228 -19.33 -14.83 -9.85
CA TYR A 228 -18.45 -14.03 -10.73
C TYR A 228 -17.32 -14.89 -11.34
N PHE A 229 -16.64 -15.70 -10.53
CA PHE A 229 -15.55 -16.53 -11.05
C PHE A 229 -16.05 -17.66 -11.95
N ALA A 230 -17.16 -18.31 -11.59
CA ALA A 230 -17.75 -19.36 -12.41
C ALA A 230 -18.31 -18.78 -13.72
N HIS A 231 -19.31 -17.90 -13.66
CA HIS A 231 -20.08 -17.53 -14.85
C HIS A 231 -19.48 -16.36 -15.62
N GLU A 232 -19.02 -15.30 -14.95
CA GLU A 232 -18.54 -14.09 -15.63
C GLU A 232 -17.09 -14.23 -16.14
N GLN A 233 -16.17 -14.65 -15.27
CA GLN A 233 -14.74 -14.58 -15.56
C GLN A 233 -14.23 -15.77 -16.36
N TYR A 234 -14.57 -17.00 -15.97
CA TYR A 234 -13.93 -18.21 -16.48
C TYR A 234 -14.89 -19.19 -17.18
N LYS A 235 -16.18 -18.84 -17.31
CA LYS A 235 -17.22 -19.69 -17.94
C LYS A 235 -17.23 -21.13 -17.40
N GLY A 236 -16.97 -21.26 -16.12
CA GLY A 236 -16.99 -22.48 -15.34
C GLY A 236 -18.36 -22.82 -14.78
N THR A 237 -18.36 -23.61 -13.71
CA THR A 237 -19.55 -24.15 -13.05
C THR A 237 -19.59 -23.72 -11.59
N MET A 238 -20.75 -23.23 -11.12
CA MET A 238 -21.00 -22.93 -9.72
C MET A 238 -21.86 -24.01 -9.07
N ILE A 239 -21.39 -24.56 -7.95
CA ILE A 239 -22.12 -25.53 -7.15
C ILE A 239 -22.63 -24.85 -5.87
N CYS A 240 -23.94 -24.86 -5.64
CA CYS A 240 -24.47 -24.60 -4.31
C CYS A 240 -24.56 -25.94 -3.57
N ARG A 241 -23.76 -26.12 -2.53
CA ARG A 241 -23.87 -27.34 -1.72
C ARG A 241 -24.25 -27.00 -0.29
N PHE A 242 -25.42 -27.45 0.11
CA PHE A 242 -25.88 -27.30 1.48
C PHE A 242 -25.01 -28.18 2.37
N ASP A 243 -24.41 -27.57 3.40
CA ASP A 243 -23.56 -28.29 4.33
C ASP A 243 -24.40 -28.85 5.49
N ASP A 244 -25.12 -29.93 5.18
CA ASP A 244 -26.18 -30.53 6.00
C ASP A 244 -25.66 -31.68 6.88
N THR A 245 -24.61 -31.38 7.66
CA THR A 245 -23.93 -32.37 8.53
C THR A 245 -24.48 -32.45 9.95
N ASN A 246 -25.39 -31.55 10.33
CA ASN A 246 -25.95 -31.41 11.66
C ASN A 246 -27.48 -31.57 11.68
N PRO A 247 -27.99 -32.82 11.80
CA PRO A 247 -29.43 -33.11 11.68
C PRO A 247 -30.31 -32.47 12.76
N SER A 248 -29.71 -31.91 13.83
CA SER A 248 -30.44 -31.25 14.92
C SER A 248 -30.76 -29.77 14.68
N LYS A 249 -30.11 -29.13 13.70
CA LYS A 249 -30.21 -27.68 13.45
C LYS A 249 -30.72 -27.32 12.05
N GLU A 250 -30.99 -28.32 11.23
CA GLU A 250 -31.34 -28.14 9.83
C GLU A 250 -32.84 -28.12 9.65
N ASN A 251 -33.34 -27.19 8.84
CA ASN A 251 -34.75 -27.06 8.53
C ASN A 251 -34.90 -26.71 7.05
N GLN A 252 -35.85 -27.37 6.36
CA GLN A 252 -36.21 -27.08 4.97
C GLN A 252 -36.51 -25.59 4.75
N GLU A 253 -37.07 -24.92 5.76
CA GLU A 253 -37.32 -23.48 5.76
C GLU A 253 -36.06 -22.65 5.46
N PHE A 254 -34.91 -23.01 6.05
CA PHE A 254 -33.66 -22.28 5.82
C PHE A 254 -33.10 -22.53 4.43
N GLU A 255 -33.20 -23.76 3.92
CA GLU A 255 -32.80 -24.06 2.54
C GLU A 255 -33.59 -23.25 1.52
N ASP A 256 -34.90 -23.18 1.71
CA ASP A 256 -35.80 -22.46 0.80
C ASP A 256 -35.54 -20.95 0.86
N ALA A 257 -35.29 -20.41 2.06
CA ALA A 257 -34.89 -19.02 2.23
C ALA A 257 -33.53 -18.73 1.57
N ILE A 258 -32.54 -19.60 1.72
CA ILE A 258 -31.23 -19.46 1.09
C ILE A 258 -31.35 -19.48 -0.44
N LYS A 259 -32.14 -20.39 -1.02
CA LYS A 259 -32.41 -20.44 -2.47
C LYS A 259 -33.09 -19.16 -2.94
N HIS A 260 -34.06 -18.66 -2.19
CA HIS A 260 -34.74 -17.41 -2.49
C HIS A 260 -33.77 -16.22 -2.48
N ASP A 261 -32.96 -16.08 -1.44
CA ASP A 261 -31.97 -15.01 -1.31
C ASP A 261 -30.94 -15.03 -2.45
N LEU A 262 -30.46 -16.21 -2.84
CA LEU A 262 -29.57 -16.35 -4.00
C LEU A 262 -30.25 -15.88 -5.30
N SER A 263 -31.51 -16.24 -5.51
CA SER A 263 -32.27 -15.78 -6.68
C SER A 263 -32.49 -14.27 -6.69
N LEU A 264 -32.69 -13.63 -5.53
CA LEU A 264 -32.79 -12.17 -5.39
C LEU A 264 -31.46 -11.48 -5.73
N LEU A 265 -30.33 -12.14 -5.47
CA LEU A 265 -29.00 -11.67 -5.85
C LEU A 265 -28.67 -11.92 -7.34
N GLY A 266 -29.57 -12.57 -8.09
CA GLY A 266 -29.36 -12.94 -9.49
C GLY A 266 -28.42 -14.12 -9.69
N ILE A 267 -28.14 -14.89 -8.62
CA ILE A 267 -27.21 -16.03 -8.62
C ILE A 267 -28.00 -17.31 -8.88
N TYR A 268 -27.60 -18.05 -9.90
CA TYR A 268 -28.25 -19.31 -10.30
C TYR A 268 -27.21 -20.44 -10.40
N PRO A 269 -26.98 -21.20 -9.32
CA PRO A 269 -26.02 -22.29 -9.32
C PRO A 269 -26.36 -23.36 -10.38
N ASP A 270 -25.36 -23.85 -11.11
CA ASP A 270 -25.54 -24.89 -12.13
C ASP A 270 -25.92 -26.25 -11.52
N LYS A 271 -25.46 -26.49 -10.29
CA LYS A 271 -25.73 -27.71 -9.53
C LYS A 271 -26.07 -27.39 -8.09
N THR A 272 -27.03 -28.12 -7.55
CA THR A 272 -27.29 -28.18 -6.12
C THR A 272 -26.96 -29.58 -5.61
N SER A 273 -26.22 -29.68 -4.51
CA SER A 273 -25.94 -30.96 -3.84
C SER A 273 -26.00 -30.83 -2.33
N PHE A 274 -26.02 -31.95 -1.62
CA PHE A 274 -26.01 -31.97 -0.15
C PHE A 274 -24.72 -32.64 0.32
N SER A 275 -24.19 -32.27 1.48
CA SER A 275 -23.04 -32.95 2.10
C SER A 275 -23.44 -34.36 2.55
N SER A 276 -24.70 -34.55 2.98
CA SER A 276 -25.26 -35.83 3.41
C SER A 276 -25.30 -36.90 2.31
N ASP A 277 -25.49 -36.50 1.05
CA ASP A 277 -25.43 -37.39 -0.12
C ASP A 277 -24.10 -38.16 -0.20
N TYR A 278 -23.03 -37.58 0.35
CA TYR A 278 -21.66 -38.13 0.32
C TYR A 278 -21.26 -38.86 1.61
N PHE A 279 -22.15 -39.03 2.59
CA PHE A 279 -21.80 -39.67 3.87
C PHE A 279 -21.26 -41.09 3.72
N GLN A 280 -21.79 -41.87 2.79
CA GLN A 280 -21.31 -43.22 2.54
C GLN A 280 -19.86 -43.21 2.02
N GLU A 281 -19.56 -42.32 1.06
CA GLU A 281 -18.18 -42.15 0.56
C GLU A 281 -17.25 -41.65 1.66
N MET A 282 -17.69 -40.66 2.46
CA MET A 282 -16.91 -40.17 3.60
C MET A 282 -16.61 -41.29 4.62
N TYR A 283 -17.59 -42.16 4.90
CA TYR A 283 -17.42 -43.31 5.77
C TYR A 283 -16.40 -44.31 5.19
N GLU A 284 -16.48 -44.63 3.90
CA GLU A 284 -15.53 -45.52 3.22
C GLU A 284 -14.11 -44.96 3.24
N TYR A 285 -13.94 -43.65 3.00
CA TYR A 285 -12.65 -42.99 3.15
C TYR A 285 -12.14 -43.06 4.59
N CYS A 286 -13.00 -42.85 5.60
CA CYS A 286 -12.62 -43.00 7.00
C CYS A 286 -12.15 -44.42 7.33
N VAL A 287 -12.87 -45.46 6.88
CA VAL A 287 -12.47 -46.86 7.05
C VAL A 287 -11.10 -47.11 6.39
N LYS A 288 -10.92 -46.64 5.15
CA LYS A 288 -9.67 -46.80 4.41
C LYS A 288 -8.50 -46.12 5.13
N ILE A 289 -8.68 -44.88 5.61
CA ILE A 289 -7.64 -44.14 6.36
C ILE A 289 -7.26 -44.88 7.64
N ILE A 290 -8.24 -45.45 8.36
CA ILE A 290 -7.98 -46.23 9.57
C ILE A 290 -7.24 -47.53 9.24
N SER A 291 -7.63 -48.23 8.17
CA SER A 291 -6.96 -49.45 7.71
C SER A 291 -5.52 -49.19 7.25
N ASP A 292 -5.31 -48.17 6.40
CA ASP A 292 -3.97 -47.79 5.91
C ASP A 292 -3.05 -47.33 7.05
N GLY A 293 -3.61 -46.74 8.12
CA GLY A 293 -2.88 -46.37 9.33
C GLY A 293 -2.63 -47.51 10.32
N SER A 294 -3.28 -48.67 10.15
CA SER A 294 -3.14 -49.85 11.02
C SER A 294 -2.03 -50.81 10.57
N ASP A 295 -1.57 -50.71 9.32
CA ASP A 295 -0.46 -51.50 8.74
C ASP A 295 0.94 -50.91 9.00
N ALA A 296 1.05 -49.93 9.89
CA ALA A 296 2.32 -49.32 10.32
C ALA A 296 2.81 -49.84 11.69
N GLY A 297 2.54 -51.11 12.01
CA GLY A 297 2.99 -51.82 13.21
C GLY A 297 3.95 -52.96 12.92
#